data_AF-A0A7X5HVG8-F1
#
_entry.id   AF-A0A7X5HVG8-F1
#
_cell.length_a   1.000
_cell.length_b   1.000
_cell.length_c   1.000
_cell.angle_alpha   90.00
_cell.angle_beta   90.00
_cell.angle_gamma   90.00
#
_symmetry.space_group_name_H-M   'P 1'
#
loop_
_entity.id
_entity.type
_entity.pdbx_description
1 polymer ?
#
loop_
_entity_poly.entity_id
_entity_poly.type
_entity_poly.pdbx_seq_one_letter_code
_entity_poly.pdbx_strand_id
1 'polypeptide(L)'
;MSLLKKWQDLAYVERNEADYNAFWGDYLPKEQKNYEYLLSHADETCTGTVQALADKFQMELVTFVGFLDGINTSLAEEIDLDAVTGDTEVVLAIDYEKLYYNMLAAKADWLYNLAGWDALLTQEKRAEIKKTYNSTRTVVKDKKIGRNDPCPCGSGRKYKQCCMSKAQ
;
A
#
# COMPACT_ATOMS: atom_id res chain seq x y z
N MET A 1 -12.59 -9.13 21.81
CA MET A 1 -11.56 -8.96 20.75
C MET A 1 -12.17 -8.05 19.70
N SER A 2 -11.47 -6.98 19.32
CA SER A 2 -11.89 -6.07 18.24
C SER A 2 -12.07 -6.87 16.94
N LEU A 3 -12.90 -6.36 16.03
CA LEU A 3 -13.08 -7.00 14.72
C LEU A 3 -11.75 -7.03 13.96
N LEU A 4 -10.93 -5.98 14.09
CA LEU A 4 -9.59 -5.91 13.53
C LEU A 4 -8.70 -7.04 14.04
N LYS A 5 -8.69 -7.28 15.36
CA LYS A 5 -7.90 -8.37 15.93
C LYS A 5 -8.34 -9.74 15.42
N LYS A 6 -9.66 -9.97 15.28
CA LYS A 6 -10.18 -11.21 14.68
C LYS A 6 -9.70 -11.39 13.24
N TRP A 7 -9.68 -10.30 12.46
CA TRP A 7 -9.16 -10.33 11.10
C TRP A 7 -7.66 -10.64 11.08
N GLN A 8 -6.85 -9.96 11.89
CA GLN A 8 -5.41 -10.20 11.99
C GLN A 8 -5.10 -11.65 12.39
N ASP A 9 -5.84 -12.18 13.36
CA ASP A 9 -5.72 -13.59 13.77
C ASP A 9 -6.09 -14.54 12.62
N LEU A 10 -7.00 -14.16 11.72
CA LEU A 10 -7.35 -14.96 10.54
C LEU A 10 -6.38 -14.80 9.37
N ALA A 11 -5.86 -13.60 9.13
CA ALA A 11 -5.02 -13.28 7.97
C ALA A 11 -3.57 -13.69 8.18
N TYR A 12 -3.06 -13.58 9.41
CA TYR A 12 -1.68 -13.88 9.77
C TYR A 12 -1.51 -15.19 10.56
N VAL A 13 -2.56 -15.99 10.67
CA VAL A 13 -2.43 -17.34 11.23
C VAL A 13 -1.47 -18.15 10.36
N GLU A 14 -0.54 -18.84 11.01
CA GLU A 14 0.43 -19.69 10.34
C GLU A 14 -0.30 -20.89 9.73
N ARG A 15 -0.33 -20.97 8.39
CA ARG A 15 -1.00 -22.03 7.63
C ARG A 15 0.00 -22.70 6.69
N ASN A 16 -0.33 -23.90 6.25
CA ASN A 16 0.37 -24.51 5.13
C ASN A 16 0.09 -23.72 3.83
N GLU A 17 0.92 -23.91 2.82
CA GLU A 17 0.83 -23.20 1.54
C GLU A 17 -0.53 -23.41 0.84
N ALA A 18 -1.11 -24.61 0.93
CA ALA A 18 -2.39 -24.94 0.29
C ALA A 18 -3.56 -24.16 0.91
N ASP A 19 -3.64 -24.12 2.24
CA ASP A 19 -4.67 -23.41 3.00
C ASP A 19 -4.50 -21.89 2.88
N TYR A 20 -3.24 -21.40 2.83
CA TYR A 20 -2.95 -20.01 2.53
C TYR A 20 -3.47 -19.61 1.14
N ASN A 21 -3.12 -20.38 0.12
CA ASN A 21 -3.55 -20.12 -1.25
C ASN A 21 -5.08 -20.25 -1.41
N ALA A 22 -5.73 -21.18 -0.69
CA ALA A 22 -7.19 -21.31 -0.70
C ALA A 22 -7.88 -20.10 -0.05
N PHE A 23 -7.36 -19.64 1.10
CA PHE A 23 -7.91 -18.48 1.81
C PHE A 23 -7.77 -17.20 0.98
N TRP A 24 -6.55 -16.87 0.54
CA TRP A 24 -6.32 -15.70 -0.28
C TRP A 24 -6.96 -15.83 -1.67
N GLY A 25 -7.05 -17.05 -2.22
CA GLY A 25 -7.74 -17.31 -3.48
C GLY A 25 -9.24 -17.00 -3.45
N ASP A 26 -9.90 -17.12 -2.30
CA ASP A 26 -11.30 -16.72 -2.11
C ASP A 26 -11.45 -15.23 -1.74
N TYR A 27 -10.50 -14.68 -0.97
CA TYR A 27 -10.53 -13.29 -0.52
C TYR A 27 -10.15 -12.29 -1.62
N LEU A 28 -9.03 -12.51 -2.33
CA LEU A 28 -8.51 -11.60 -3.36
C LEU A 28 -9.53 -11.21 -4.44
N PRO A 29 -10.32 -12.14 -5.03
CA PRO A 29 -11.32 -11.76 -6.03
C PRO A 29 -12.48 -10.95 -5.44
N LYS A 30 -12.81 -11.13 -4.15
CA LYS A 30 -13.83 -10.31 -3.46
C LYS A 30 -13.31 -8.91 -3.24
N GLU A 31 -12.09 -8.80 -2.72
CA GLU A 31 -11.41 -7.51 -2.55
C GLU A 31 -11.27 -6.76 -3.88
N GLN A 32 -10.86 -7.45 -4.95
CA GLN A 32 -10.77 -6.85 -6.29
C GLN A 32 -12.11 -6.26 -6.75
N LYS A 33 -13.22 -7.00 -6.59
CA LYS A 33 -14.56 -6.51 -6.95
C LYS A 33 -14.96 -5.26 -6.17
N ASN A 34 -14.59 -5.18 -4.89
CA ASN A 34 -14.87 -3.99 -4.08
C ASN A 34 -14.13 -2.78 -4.61
N TYR A 35 -12.85 -2.92 -4.92
CA TYR A 35 -12.07 -1.85 -5.52
C TYR A 35 -12.60 -1.47 -6.89
N GLU A 36 -12.97 -2.43 -7.75
CA GLU A 36 -13.62 -2.14 -9.04
C GLU A 36 -14.90 -1.32 -8.87
N TYR A 37 -15.73 -1.68 -7.89
CA TYR A 37 -16.95 -0.93 -7.57
C TYR A 37 -16.63 0.48 -7.06
N LEU A 38 -15.67 0.62 -6.14
CA LEU A 38 -15.27 1.92 -5.59
C LEU A 38 -14.65 2.83 -6.66
N LEU A 39 -13.81 2.28 -7.54
CA LEU A 39 -13.19 3.04 -8.63
C LEU A 39 -14.22 3.47 -9.68
N SER A 40 -15.24 2.65 -9.94
CA SER A 40 -16.32 3.00 -10.88
C SER A 40 -17.34 3.98 -10.29
N HIS A 41 -17.48 4.02 -8.97
CA HIS A 41 -18.37 4.94 -8.25
C HIS A 41 -17.57 5.97 -7.44
N ALA A 42 -16.44 6.41 -7.99
CA ALA A 42 -15.51 7.27 -7.28
C ALA A 42 -16.07 8.65 -6.90
N ASP A 43 -17.07 9.11 -7.64
CA ASP A 43 -17.82 10.34 -7.38
C ASP A 43 -18.80 10.19 -6.21
N GLU A 44 -19.13 8.96 -5.80
CA GLU A 44 -20.02 8.67 -4.68
C GLU A 44 -19.20 8.28 -3.44
N THR A 45 -19.07 9.21 -2.48
CA THR A 45 -18.56 8.87 -1.15
C THR A 45 -19.47 7.85 -0.49
N CYS A 46 -18.98 6.62 -0.34
CA CYS A 46 -19.71 5.56 0.35
C CYS A 46 -19.73 5.85 1.86
N THR A 47 -20.86 6.34 2.35
CA THR A 47 -21.14 6.56 3.77
C THR A 47 -22.13 5.53 4.27
N GLY A 48 -21.88 4.95 5.44
CA GLY A 48 -22.83 4.05 6.07
C GLY A 48 -22.24 3.31 7.26
N THR A 49 -23.05 2.48 7.91
CA THR A 49 -22.57 1.59 8.98
C THR A 49 -21.67 0.51 8.39
N VAL A 50 -20.65 0.08 9.15
CA VAL A 50 -19.73 -1.00 8.73
C VAL A 50 -20.49 -2.27 8.32
N GLN A 51 -21.57 -2.62 9.03
CA GLN A 51 -22.42 -3.76 8.70
C GLN A 51 -23.11 -3.59 7.34
N ALA A 52 -23.77 -2.45 7.11
CA ALA A 52 -24.43 -2.18 5.83
C ALA A 52 -23.44 -2.16 4.64
N LEU A 53 -22.22 -1.65 4.86
CA LEU A 53 -21.18 -1.69 3.84
C LEU A 53 -20.70 -3.12 3.59
N ALA A 54 -20.46 -3.91 4.63
CA ALA A 54 -20.10 -5.32 4.51
C ALA A 54 -21.17 -6.10 3.70
N ASP A 55 -22.45 -5.87 4.00
CA ASP A 55 -23.57 -6.48 3.28
C ASP A 55 -23.64 -6.01 1.82
N LYS A 56 -23.39 -4.72 1.56
CA LYS A 56 -23.34 -4.14 0.20
C LYS A 56 -22.25 -4.80 -0.65
N PHE A 57 -21.09 -5.08 -0.06
CA PHE A 57 -19.96 -5.73 -0.71
C PHE A 57 -20.02 -7.27 -0.64
N GLN A 58 -21.09 -7.85 -0.08
CA GLN A 58 -21.25 -9.30 0.11
C GLN A 58 -20.07 -9.95 0.86
N MET A 59 -19.52 -9.23 1.83
CA MET A 59 -18.42 -9.70 2.68
C MET A 59 -18.92 -9.95 4.09
N GLU A 60 -18.33 -10.94 4.74
CA GLU A 60 -18.52 -11.14 6.16
C GLU A 60 -17.85 -9.99 6.93
N LEU A 61 -18.42 -9.60 8.08
CA LEU A 61 -18.03 -8.40 8.82
C LEU A 61 -16.53 -8.35 9.16
N VAL A 62 -15.94 -9.46 9.62
CA VAL A 62 -14.50 -9.53 9.93
C VAL A 62 -13.66 -9.41 8.65
N THR A 63 -14.12 -10.02 7.57
CA THR A 63 -13.47 -9.95 6.25
C THR A 63 -13.50 -8.53 5.68
N PHE A 64 -14.62 -7.81 5.86
CA PHE A 64 -14.75 -6.40 5.46
C PHE A 64 -13.87 -5.47 6.30
N VAL A 65 -13.68 -5.76 7.59
CA VAL A 65 -12.73 -4.99 8.42
C VAL A 65 -11.30 -5.16 7.93
N GLY A 66 -10.94 -6.31 7.36
CA GLY A 66 -9.66 -6.47 6.67
C GLY A 66 -9.48 -5.57 5.46
N PHE A 67 -10.55 -5.43 4.66
CA PHE A 67 -10.60 -4.47 3.57
C PHE A 67 -10.48 -3.02 4.10
N LEU A 68 -11.19 -2.70 5.18
CA LEU A 68 -11.09 -1.39 5.83
C LEU A 68 -9.67 -1.11 6.33
N ASP A 69 -8.97 -2.08 6.91
CA ASP A 69 -7.57 -1.97 7.35
C ASP A 69 -6.64 -1.63 6.18
N GLY A 70 -6.82 -2.31 5.05
CA GLY A 70 -6.07 -2.01 3.82
C GLY A 70 -6.30 -0.59 3.31
N ILE A 71 -7.56 -0.14 3.27
CA ILE A 71 -7.92 1.18 2.72
C ILE A 71 -7.73 2.31 3.72
N ASN A 72 -7.68 2.04 5.03
CA ASN A 72 -7.64 3.05 6.09
C ASN A 72 -6.47 4.02 5.88
N THR A 73 -5.31 3.48 5.53
CA THR A 73 -4.10 4.25 5.22
C THR A 73 -4.25 5.16 4.00
N SER A 74 -5.26 4.96 3.17
CA SER A 74 -5.58 5.72 1.96
C SER A 74 -6.81 6.61 2.11
N LEU A 75 -7.49 6.58 3.26
CA LEU A 75 -8.60 7.48 3.55
C LEU A 75 -8.07 8.89 3.86
N ALA A 76 -8.90 9.88 3.54
CA ALA A 76 -8.67 11.27 3.92
C ALA A 76 -8.75 11.45 5.45
N GLU A 77 -9.68 10.75 6.09
CA GLU A 77 -9.81 10.64 7.54
C GLU A 77 -9.64 9.18 7.95
N GLU A 78 -8.58 8.89 8.72
CA GLU A 78 -8.32 7.55 9.24
C GLU A 78 -9.38 7.17 10.29
N ILE A 79 -9.88 5.95 10.18
CA ILE A 79 -10.89 5.38 11.06
C ILE A 79 -10.19 4.54 12.14
N ASP A 80 -10.64 4.65 13.39
CA ASP A 80 -10.18 3.80 14.49
C ASP A 80 -10.81 2.40 14.42
N LEU A 81 -10.17 1.51 13.65
CA LEU A 81 -10.64 0.14 13.41
C LEU A 81 -10.63 -0.76 14.66
N ASP A 82 -9.89 -0.39 15.71
CA ASP A 82 -9.89 -1.14 16.96
C ASP A 82 -11.16 -0.88 17.79
N ALA A 83 -11.73 0.32 17.68
CA ALA A 83 -12.98 0.71 18.33
C ALA A 83 -14.23 0.46 17.48
N VAL A 84 -14.08 0.17 16.18
CA VAL A 84 -15.18 -0.04 15.24
C VAL A 84 -16.01 -1.29 15.59
N THR A 85 -17.33 -1.10 15.54
CA THR A 85 -18.36 -2.14 15.62
C THR A 85 -19.22 -2.14 14.35
N GLY A 86 -20.05 -3.18 14.15
CA GLY A 86 -20.92 -3.28 12.97
C GLY A 86 -21.84 -2.07 12.76
N ASP A 87 -22.26 -1.43 13.86
CA ASP A 87 -23.16 -0.27 13.82
C ASP A 87 -22.42 1.07 13.72
N THR A 88 -21.09 1.05 13.66
CA THR A 88 -20.28 2.29 13.55
C THR A 88 -20.44 2.88 12.16
N GLU A 89 -20.85 4.14 12.08
CA GLU A 89 -20.91 4.89 10.82
C GLU A 89 -19.51 5.31 10.39
N VAL A 90 -19.17 4.97 9.15
CA VAL A 90 -17.88 5.30 8.55
C VAL A 90 -18.09 6.00 7.21
N VAL A 91 -17.15 6.89 6.91
CA VAL A 91 -17.11 7.64 5.65
C VAL A 91 -15.90 7.16 4.87
N LEU A 92 -16.14 6.49 3.74
CA LEU A 92 -15.08 6.04 2.85
C LEU A 92 -14.69 7.16 1.88
N ALA A 93 -14.05 8.20 2.41
CA ALA A 93 -13.45 9.27 1.61
C ALA A 93 -12.04 8.83 1.19
N ILE A 94 -11.94 8.20 0.03
CA ILE A 94 -10.70 7.58 -0.46
C ILE A 94 -9.90 8.60 -1.29
N ASP A 95 -8.63 8.77 -0.95
CA ASP A 95 -7.68 9.49 -1.79
C ASP A 95 -7.07 8.53 -2.81
N TYR A 96 -7.44 8.71 -4.09
CA TYR A 96 -7.01 7.83 -5.19
C TYR A 96 -5.51 7.88 -5.45
N GLU A 97 -4.85 9.02 -5.25
CA GLU A 97 -3.39 9.13 -5.44
C GLU A 97 -2.66 8.36 -4.33
N LYS A 98 -3.09 8.55 -3.09
CA LYS A 98 -2.56 7.82 -1.92
C LYS A 98 -2.87 6.33 -2.01
N LEU A 99 -4.07 5.97 -2.45
CA LEU A 99 -4.47 4.58 -2.67
C LEU A 99 -3.59 3.90 -3.70
N TYR A 100 -3.38 4.52 -4.86
CA TYR A 100 -2.52 3.98 -5.91
C TYR A 100 -1.08 3.80 -5.41
N TYR A 101 -0.55 4.76 -4.66
CA TYR A 101 0.78 4.67 -4.04
C TYR A 101 0.88 3.50 -3.04
N ASN A 102 -0.13 3.33 -2.18
CA ASN A 102 -0.16 2.26 -1.19
C ASN A 102 -0.27 0.88 -1.86
N MET A 103 -1.05 0.75 -2.95
CA MET A 103 -1.10 -0.48 -3.75
C MET A 103 0.25 -0.82 -4.40
N LEU A 104 1.00 0.18 -4.89
CA LEU A 104 2.37 -0.01 -5.39
C LEU A 104 3.32 -0.45 -4.26
N ALA A 105 3.15 0.11 -3.05
CA ALA A 105 3.92 -0.27 -1.88
C ALA A 105 3.65 -1.72 -1.44
N ALA A 106 2.38 -2.13 -1.46
CA ALA A 106 1.92 -3.49 -1.18
C ALA A 106 2.21 -4.49 -2.30
N LYS A 107 2.66 -4.01 -3.47
CA LYS A 107 2.86 -4.81 -4.70
C LYS A 107 1.59 -5.54 -5.16
N ALA A 108 0.43 -4.93 -4.97
CA ALA A 108 -0.86 -5.51 -5.33
C ALA A 108 -1.16 -5.31 -6.82
N ASP A 109 -0.50 -6.07 -7.69
CA ASP A 109 -0.62 -5.94 -9.15
C ASP A 109 -2.03 -6.15 -9.70
N TRP A 110 -2.86 -6.95 -9.03
CA TRP A 110 -4.26 -7.13 -9.40
C TRP A 110 -5.13 -5.89 -9.11
N LEU A 111 -4.71 -4.98 -8.23
CA LEU A 111 -5.49 -3.79 -7.85
C LEU A 111 -5.09 -2.54 -8.63
N TYR A 112 -3.78 -2.27 -8.78
CA TYR A 112 -3.34 -1.04 -9.47
C TYR A 112 -3.38 -1.15 -11.01
N ASN A 113 -3.68 -2.33 -11.57
CA ASN A 113 -3.90 -2.56 -13.00
C ASN A 113 -5.38 -2.55 -13.41
N LEU A 114 -6.31 -2.26 -12.48
CA LEU A 114 -7.73 -2.21 -12.78
C LEU A 114 -8.07 -1.11 -13.80
N ALA A 115 -8.97 -1.43 -14.73
CA ALA A 115 -9.42 -0.47 -15.75
C ALA A 115 -10.15 0.74 -15.16
N GLY A 116 -10.75 0.59 -13.97
CA GLY A 116 -11.43 1.68 -13.26
C GLY A 116 -10.52 2.87 -12.97
N TRP A 117 -9.20 2.63 -12.86
CA TRP A 117 -8.25 3.71 -12.69
C TRP A 117 -8.18 4.65 -13.89
N ASP A 118 -8.50 4.20 -15.11
CA ASP A 118 -8.38 5.02 -16.34
C ASP A 118 -9.35 6.20 -16.32
N ALA A 119 -10.45 6.08 -15.58
CA ALA A 119 -11.39 7.17 -15.35
C ALA A 119 -10.89 8.19 -14.30
N LEU A 120 -10.07 7.78 -13.34
CA LEU A 120 -9.69 8.58 -12.18
C LEU A 120 -8.30 9.20 -12.29
N LEU A 121 -7.32 8.38 -12.65
CA LEU A 121 -5.92 8.78 -12.78
C LEU A 121 -5.48 8.58 -14.22
N THR A 122 -5.03 9.65 -14.86
CA THR A 122 -4.43 9.55 -16.19
C THR A 122 -3.17 8.66 -16.16
N GLN A 123 -2.83 8.07 -17.29
CA GLN A 123 -1.60 7.26 -17.42
C GLN A 123 -0.36 8.06 -17.00
N GLU A 124 -0.33 9.37 -17.28
CA GLU A 124 0.74 10.26 -16.88
C GLU A 124 0.86 10.36 -15.35
N LYS A 125 -0.27 10.53 -14.64
CA LYS A 125 -0.25 10.58 -13.17
C LYS A 125 0.17 9.27 -12.55
N ARG A 126 -0.28 8.13 -13.07
CA ARG A 126 0.22 6.82 -12.60
C ARG A 126 1.72 6.66 -12.82
N ALA A 127 2.23 7.09 -13.97
CA ALA A 127 3.65 7.05 -14.27
C ALA A 127 4.44 7.97 -13.32
N GLU A 128 3.91 9.14 -12.98
CA GLU A 128 4.49 10.07 -12.01
C GLU A 128 4.53 9.47 -10.60
N ILE A 129 3.42 8.90 -10.11
CA ILE A 129 3.35 8.22 -8.82
C ILE A 129 4.33 7.03 -8.78
N LYS A 130 4.38 6.23 -9.85
CA LYS A 130 5.32 5.11 -9.95
C LYS A 130 6.78 5.59 -9.97
N LYS A 131 7.06 6.70 -10.66
CA LYS A 131 8.40 7.30 -10.70
C LYS A 131 8.80 7.82 -9.33
N THR A 132 7.94 8.56 -8.63
CA THR A 132 8.20 9.06 -7.28
C THR A 132 8.40 7.91 -6.30
N TYR A 133 7.54 6.89 -6.33
CA TYR A 133 7.69 5.65 -5.55
C TYR A 133 9.04 4.95 -5.80
N ASN A 134 9.47 4.82 -7.06
CA ASN A 134 10.76 4.23 -7.38
C ASN A 134 11.92 5.11 -6.91
N SER A 135 11.80 6.44 -7.03
CA SER A 135 12.82 7.38 -6.58
C SER A 135 13.00 7.37 -5.06
N THR A 136 11.92 7.26 -4.27
CA THR A 136 12.02 7.16 -2.80
C THR A 136 12.68 5.86 -2.34
N ARG A 137 12.51 4.76 -3.10
CA ARG A 137 13.12 3.46 -2.78
C ARG A 137 14.50 3.24 -3.37
N THR A 138 14.88 4.02 -4.38
CA THR A 138 16.20 3.90 -4.99
C THR A 138 17.20 4.62 -4.10
N VAL A 139 17.97 3.83 -3.35
CA VAL A 139 19.15 4.36 -2.64
C VAL A 139 20.14 4.85 -3.70
N VAL A 140 20.25 6.17 -3.83
CA VAL A 140 21.30 6.79 -4.66
C VAL A 140 22.62 6.43 -4.00
N LYS A 141 23.32 5.44 -4.56
CA LYS A 141 24.67 5.14 -4.13
C LYS A 141 25.53 6.35 -4.47
N ASP A 142 26.11 6.97 -3.45
CA ASP A 142 27.14 7.98 -3.65
C ASP A 142 28.17 7.48 -4.65
N LYS A 143 28.61 8.38 -5.53
CA LYS A 143 29.62 8.08 -6.53
C LYS A 143 30.83 7.51 -5.80
N LYS A 144 31.14 6.23 -6.04
CA LYS A 144 32.36 5.61 -5.49
C LYS A 144 33.55 6.45 -5.91
N ILE A 145 34.27 6.99 -4.93
CA ILE A 145 35.50 7.75 -5.16
C ILE A 145 36.50 6.81 -5.82
N GLY A 146 36.92 7.16 -7.04
CA GLY A 146 37.90 6.41 -7.78
C GLY A 146 39.26 6.45 -7.08
N ARG A 147 40.02 5.37 -7.17
CA ARG A 147 41.35 5.25 -6.53
C ARG A 147 42.29 6.42 -6.87
N ASN A 148 42.18 7.00 -8.07
CA ASN A 148 42.99 8.13 -8.51
C ASN A 148 42.32 9.51 -8.37
N ASP A 149 41.05 9.57 -7.93
CA ASP A 149 40.32 10.85 -7.77
C ASP A 149 40.91 11.69 -6.63
N PRO A 150 40.75 13.02 -6.66
CA PRO A 150 41.15 13.88 -5.55
C PRO A 150 40.46 13.42 -4.26
N CYS A 151 41.25 13.29 -3.18
CA CYS A 151 40.75 12.80 -1.92
C CYS A 151 39.83 13.85 -1.25
N PRO A 152 38.65 13.46 -0.73
CA PRO A 152 37.72 14.38 -0.07
C PRO A 152 38.25 14.92 1.27
N CYS A 153 39.38 14.39 1.77
CA CYS A 153 40.08 14.85 2.97
C CYS A 153 40.68 16.27 2.85
N GLY A 154 40.57 16.93 1.69
CA GLY A 154 41.16 18.25 1.43
C GLY A 154 42.68 18.26 1.24
N SER A 155 43.34 17.10 1.24
CA SER A 155 44.82 17.01 1.15
C SER A 155 45.42 17.35 -0.22
N GLY A 156 44.59 17.52 -1.26
CA GLY A 156 45.03 17.66 -2.65
C GLY A 156 45.66 16.40 -3.27
N ARG A 157 45.75 15.29 -2.54
CA ARG A 157 46.34 14.01 -3.02
C ARG A 157 45.28 13.09 -3.61
N LYS A 158 45.69 12.13 -4.44
CA LYS A 158 44.82 11.05 -4.94
C LYS A 158 44.28 10.22 -3.77
N TYR A 159 43.03 9.75 -3.85
CA TYR A 159 42.36 8.98 -2.79
C TYR A 159 43.20 7.80 -2.30
N LYS A 160 43.86 7.08 -3.23
CA LYS A 160 44.80 5.97 -2.92
C LYS A 160 46.03 6.33 -2.10
N GLN A 161 46.38 7.61 -2.04
CA GLN A 161 47.57 8.15 -1.35
C GLN A 161 47.20 9.02 -0.13
N CYS A 162 45.92 9.25 0.18
CA CYS A 162 45.44 9.90 1.41
C CYS A 162 44.67 8.89 2.26
N CYS A 163 43.33 8.88 2.17
CA CYS A 163 42.46 8.16 3.10
C CYS A 163 42.45 6.65 2.87
N MET A 164 42.66 6.18 1.65
CA MET A 164 42.63 4.74 1.35
C MET A 164 43.88 4.01 1.90
N SER A 165 45.02 4.72 1.97
CA SER A 165 46.29 4.19 2.50
C SER A 165 46.43 4.36 4.02
N LYS A 166 45.53 5.10 4.67
CA LYS A 166 45.53 5.32 6.14
C LYS A 166 44.73 4.28 6.93
N ALA A 167 44.06 3.35 6.25
CA ALA A 167 43.28 2.29 6.88
C ALA A 167 44.12 1.04 7.19
N GLN A 168 45.33 1.23 7.72
CA GLN A 168 46.26 0.15 8.09
C GLN A 168 46.53 0.19 9.59
#